data_AF-A0A1Y1UBB3-F1
#
_entry.id   AF-A0A1Y1UBB3-F1
#
_cell.length_a   1.000
_cell.length_b   1.000
_cell.length_c   1.000
_cell.angle_alpha   90.00
_cell.angle_beta   90.00
_cell.angle_gamma   90.00
#
_symmetry.space_group_name_H-M   'P 1'
#
loop_
_entity.id
_entity.type
_entity.pdbx_description
1 polymer ?
#
loop_
_entity_poly.entity_id
_entity_poly.type
_entity_poly.pdbx_seq_one_letter_code
_entity_poly.pdbx_strand_id
1 'polypeptide(L)'
;MAYKTDNPLKKALYWLCLLWMIVAIGALVMVITVWVMIIAQDLDVFHDTMGYYLGNDILRYPPGDPNNGYVDNTNIPKHLGGAVFATVFGIAMIIFCLFALAGDIFWRFPYARQWLVWTAALGLQTADDLTKYEYVFLWANALLKLFIVTATGSKAWSGLNPNHPDLRTPTFALYATFILLGSILVTFAVEATLIKWHKNEEWAASEAEKAKGKK
;
A
#
# COMPACT_ATOMS: atom_id res chain seq x y z
N MET A 1 -13.21 -0.98 -22.20
CA MET A 1 -14.27 -2.02 -22.35
C MET A 1 -15.53 -1.48 -21.70
N ALA A 2 -16.62 -1.37 -22.46
CA ALA A 2 -17.92 -1.03 -21.91
C ALA A 2 -18.66 -2.34 -21.60
N TYR A 3 -19.12 -2.50 -20.35
CA TYR A 3 -19.88 -3.67 -19.89
C TYR A 3 -21.15 -3.84 -20.73
N LYS A 4 -21.29 -4.97 -21.42
CA LYS A 4 -22.40 -5.21 -22.36
C LYS A 4 -23.50 -6.02 -21.66
N THR A 5 -24.44 -5.32 -21.04
CA THR A 5 -25.66 -5.90 -20.49
C THR A 5 -26.87 -5.10 -20.94
N ASP A 6 -27.92 -5.80 -21.38
CA ASP A 6 -29.22 -5.19 -21.70
C ASP A 6 -30.03 -4.88 -20.44
N ASN A 7 -29.64 -5.46 -19.29
CA ASN A 7 -30.27 -5.20 -18.01
C ASN A 7 -29.74 -3.88 -17.39
N PRO A 8 -30.58 -2.84 -17.20
CA PRO A 8 -30.14 -1.55 -16.68
C PRO A 8 -29.67 -1.61 -15.22
N LEU A 9 -30.22 -2.52 -14.40
CA LEU A 9 -29.81 -2.72 -13.01
C LEU A 9 -28.38 -3.24 -12.93
N LYS A 10 -28.04 -4.23 -13.74
CA LYS A 10 -26.67 -4.79 -13.80
C LYS A 10 -25.67 -3.73 -14.27
N LYS A 11 -26.07 -2.88 -15.23
CA LYS A 11 -25.25 -1.77 -15.71
C LYS A 11 -25.00 -0.74 -14.60
N ALA A 12 -26.03 -0.35 -13.86
CA ALA A 12 -25.90 0.57 -12.73
C ALA A 12 -24.99 0.01 -11.63
N LEU A 13 -25.16 -1.27 -11.27
CA LEU A 13 -24.32 -1.94 -10.28
C LEU A 13 -22.86 -2.01 -10.72
N TYR A 14 -22.59 -2.29 -12.00
CA TYR A 14 -21.24 -2.26 -12.56
C TYR A 14 -20.57 -0.89 -12.40
N TRP A 15 -21.29 0.19 -12.72
CA TRP A 15 -20.77 1.55 -12.53
C TRP A 15 -20.54 1.89 -11.06
N LEU A 16 -21.41 1.43 -10.16
CA LEU A 16 -21.22 1.61 -8.72
C LEU A 16 -19.97 0.87 -8.22
N CYS A 17 -19.73 -0.36 -8.70
CA CYS A 17 -18.50 -1.11 -8.42
C CYS A 17 -17.26 -0.36 -8.92
N LEU A 18 -17.28 0.18 -10.14
CA LEU A 18 -16.18 0.98 -10.66
C LEU A 18 -15.95 2.28 -9.85
N LEU A 19 -17.02 2.95 -9.44
CA LEU A 19 -16.94 4.14 -8.59
C LEU A 19 -16.30 3.79 -7.24
N TRP A 20 -16.67 2.65 -6.65
CA TRP A 20 -16.06 2.16 -5.42
C TRP A 20 -14.56 1.92 -5.57
N MET A 21 -14.11 1.36 -6.70
CA MET A 21 -12.67 1.17 -6.95
C MET A 21 -11.91 2.49 -6.92
N ILE A 22 -12.50 3.59 -7.39
CA ILE A 22 -11.88 4.93 -7.29
C ILE A 22 -11.70 5.34 -5.82
N VAL A 23 -12.72 5.09 -4.99
CA VAL A 23 -12.66 5.35 -3.55
C VAL A 23 -11.60 4.48 -2.86
N ALA A 24 -11.53 3.19 -3.20
CA ALA A 24 -10.54 2.26 -2.65
C ALA A 24 -9.11 2.66 -3.01
N ILE A 25 -8.86 3.06 -4.26
CA ILE A 25 -7.57 3.60 -4.69
C ILE A 25 -7.25 4.89 -3.92
N GLY A 26 -8.24 5.79 -3.76
CA GLY A 26 -8.09 7.00 -2.96
C GLY A 26 -7.68 6.72 -1.51
N ALA A 27 -8.24 5.67 -0.90
CA ALA A 27 -7.87 5.24 0.46
C ALA A 27 -6.39 4.84 0.55
N LEU A 28 -5.87 4.08 -0.42
CA LEU A 28 -4.45 3.73 -0.47
C LEU A 28 -3.55 4.94 -0.73
N VAL A 29 -3.96 5.85 -1.62
CA VAL A 29 -3.21 7.09 -1.89
C VAL A 29 -3.10 7.96 -0.64
N MET A 30 -4.16 8.06 0.17
CA MET A 30 -4.08 8.77 1.46
C MET A 30 -3.03 8.14 2.39
N VAL A 31 -2.96 6.80 2.46
CA VAL A 31 -1.96 6.11 3.29
C VAL A 31 -0.54 6.31 2.75
N ILE A 32 -0.34 6.33 1.43
CA ILE A 32 0.96 6.68 0.82
C ILE A 32 1.38 8.08 1.27
N THR A 33 0.49 9.07 1.19
CA THR A 33 0.76 10.44 1.65
C THR A 33 1.13 10.46 3.13
N VAL A 34 0.43 9.69 3.97
CA VAL A 34 0.76 9.55 5.40
C VAL A 34 2.17 9.03 5.60
N TRP A 35 2.62 8.02 4.86
CA TRP A 35 3.99 7.51 4.97
C TRP A 35 5.04 8.53 4.54
N VAL A 36 4.77 9.32 3.50
CA VAL A 36 5.64 10.45 3.12
C VAL A 36 5.73 11.46 4.25
N MET A 37 4.60 11.82 4.87
CA MET A 37 4.57 12.74 6.01
C MET A 37 5.30 12.18 7.23
N ILE A 38 5.15 10.89 7.53
CA ILE A 38 5.87 10.22 8.63
C ILE A 38 7.37 10.26 8.40
N ILE A 39 7.85 9.96 7.18
CA ILE A 39 9.28 10.04 6.85
C ILE A 39 9.79 11.47 7.03
N ALA A 40 9.06 12.47 6.53
CA ALA A 40 9.44 13.88 6.69
C ALA A 40 9.53 14.27 8.17
N GLN A 41 8.51 13.90 8.96
CA GLN A 41 8.48 14.18 10.39
C GLN A 41 9.60 13.47 11.16
N ASP A 42 9.88 12.20 10.86
CA ASP A 42 10.97 11.45 11.49
C ASP A 42 12.34 12.08 11.17
N LEU A 43 12.52 12.61 9.94
CA LEU A 43 13.72 13.35 9.54
C LEU A 43 13.83 14.71 10.23
N ASP A 44 12.73 15.47 10.34
CA ASP A 44 12.69 16.75 11.04
C ASP A 44 13.01 16.57 12.53
N VAL A 45 12.42 15.56 13.18
CA VAL A 45 12.72 15.23 14.58
C VAL A 45 14.18 14.85 14.75
N PHE A 46 14.74 14.04 13.84
CA PHE A 46 16.16 13.71 13.87
C PHE A 46 17.03 14.96 13.72
N HIS A 47 16.70 15.85 12.79
CA HIS A 47 17.40 17.10 12.57
C HIS A 47 17.36 18.01 13.81
N ASP A 48 16.18 18.22 14.39
CA ASP A 48 15.98 19.15 15.50
C ASP A 48 16.57 18.64 16.82
N THR A 49 16.58 17.31 17.03
CA THR A 49 17.09 16.71 18.28
C THR A 49 18.59 16.41 18.24
N MET A 50 19.14 16.07 17.07
CA MET A 50 20.51 15.55 16.96
C MET A 50 21.46 16.48 16.18
N GLY A 51 20.94 17.48 15.45
CA GLY A 51 21.71 18.35 14.57
C GLY A 51 22.30 17.61 13.35
N TYR A 52 22.70 18.33 12.30
CA TYR A 52 23.30 17.76 11.08
C TYR A 52 24.65 17.03 11.28
N TYR A 53 25.10 16.84 12.53
CA TYR A 53 26.48 16.46 12.80
C TYR A 53 26.67 14.94 12.75
N LEU A 54 27.07 14.44 11.58
CA LEU A 54 27.49 13.06 11.32
C LEU A 54 29.02 12.87 11.47
N GLY A 55 29.72 13.86 12.04
CA GLY A 55 31.19 13.91 12.10
C GLY A 55 31.78 13.30 13.38
N ASN A 56 33.00 12.78 13.26
CA ASN A 56 33.80 12.28 14.38
C ASN A 56 34.53 13.44 15.07
N ASP A 57 33.84 14.24 15.88
CA ASP A 57 34.49 15.24 16.73
C ASP A 57 34.74 14.68 18.12
N ILE A 58 35.92 14.08 18.32
CA ILE A 58 36.39 13.59 19.63
C ILE A 58 36.39 14.71 20.69
N LEU A 59 36.49 15.99 20.29
CA LEU A 59 36.43 17.11 21.22
C LEU A 59 35.00 17.43 21.68
N ARG A 60 33.98 17.06 20.88
CA ARG A 60 32.56 17.28 21.19
C ARG A 60 31.91 16.05 21.84
N TYR A 61 32.47 14.86 21.60
CA TYR A 61 32.01 13.58 22.14
C TYR A 61 33.21 12.78 22.70
N PRO A 62 33.69 13.12 23.91
CA PRO A 62 34.85 12.45 24.47
C PRO A 62 34.58 10.94 24.69
N PRO A 63 35.57 10.07 24.40
CA PRO A 63 35.45 8.64 24.64
C PRO A 63 35.27 8.36 26.13
N GLY A 64 34.29 7.51 26.47
CA GLY A 64 33.98 7.14 27.86
C GLY A 64 32.91 7.98 28.55
N ASP A 65 32.34 9.00 27.90
CA ASP A 65 31.11 9.65 28.37
C ASP A 65 29.90 8.76 28.04
N PRO A 66 29.16 8.22 29.04
CA PRO A 66 27.97 7.41 28.80
C PRO A 66 26.87 8.13 28.01
N ASN A 67 26.90 9.47 28.04
CA ASN A 67 25.95 10.33 27.34
C ASN A 67 26.46 10.76 25.95
N ASN A 68 27.61 10.26 25.48
CA ASN A 68 28.03 10.53 24.11
C ASN A 68 27.02 9.88 23.13
N GLY A 69 26.66 10.61 22.08
CA GLY A 69 25.70 10.16 21.07
C GLY A 69 26.25 9.15 20.08
N TYR A 70 27.43 8.54 20.34
CA TYR A 70 28.19 7.69 19.41
C TYR A 70 28.44 6.30 19.99
N VAL A 71 28.47 5.27 19.14
CA VAL A 71 28.78 3.92 19.61
C VAL A 71 30.27 3.88 19.96
N ASP A 72 30.61 3.42 21.17
CA ASP A 72 31.97 3.42 21.68
C ASP A 72 32.95 2.77 20.67
N ASN A 73 34.08 3.44 20.43
CA ASN A 73 35.12 3.03 19.47
C ASN A 73 34.68 2.99 17.99
N THR A 74 33.59 3.67 17.60
CA THR A 74 33.18 3.81 16.20
C THR A 74 32.82 5.25 15.85
N ASN A 75 32.83 5.57 14.55
CA ASN A 75 32.34 6.86 14.04
C ASN A 75 30.81 6.86 13.79
N ILE A 76 30.08 5.89 14.34
CA ILE A 76 28.65 5.71 14.06
C ILE A 76 27.84 6.38 15.18
N PRO A 77 26.97 7.36 14.86
CA PRO A 77 26.04 7.90 15.85
C PRO A 77 25.08 6.80 16.34
N LYS A 78 24.93 6.62 17.66
CA LYS A 78 24.02 5.65 18.31
C LYS A 78 22.59 5.76 17.78
N HIS A 79 22.16 6.96 17.39
CA HIS A 79 20.79 7.26 16.98
C HIS A 79 20.58 7.27 15.46
N LEU A 80 21.65 7.24 14.66
CA LEU A 80 21.57 7.21 13.19
C LEU A 80 20.93 5.91 12.68
N GLY A 81 21.22 4.79 13.35
CA GLY A 81 20.62 3.49 13.00
C GLY A 81 19.09 3.51 13.11
N GLY A 82 18.54 4.21 14.11
CA GLY A 82 17.10 4.38 14.28
C GLY A 82 16.47 5.20 13.16
N ALA A 83 17.10 6.32 12.78
CA ALA A 83 16.62 7.18 11.69
C ALA A 83 16.66 6.45 10.34
N VAL A 84 17.79 5.80 10.01
CA VAL A 84 17.92 5.02 8.77
C VAL A 84 16.89 3.89 8.73
N PHE A 85 16.71 3.16 9.83
CA PHE A 85 15.70 2.10 9.90
C PHE A 85 14.27 2.64 9.71
N ALA A 86 13.93 3.76 10.36
CA ALA A 86 12.63 4.40 10.21
C ALA A 86 12.35 4.85 8.77
N THR A 87 13.34 5.47 8.11
CA THR A 87 13.23 5.87 6.70
C THR A 87 13.07 4.67 5.78
N VAL A 88 13.91 3.64 5.93
CA VAL A 88 13.83 2.41 5.12
C VAL A 88 12.49 1.72 5.33
N PHE A 89 12.00 1.65 6.57
CA PHE A 89 10.68 1.13 6.89
C PHE A 89 9.58 1.93 6.19
N GLY A 90 9.62 3.26 6.24
CA GLY A 90 8.65 4.12 5.55
C GLY A 90 8.65 3.88 4.03
N ILE A 91 9.82 3.76 3.40
CA ILE A 91 9.95 3.44 1.98
C ILE A 91 9.34 2.06 1.67
N ALA A 92 9.64 1.05 2.50
CA ALA A 92 9.07 -0.29 2.35
C ALA A 92 7.53 -0.27 2.44
N MET A 93 6.97 0.53 3.34
CA MET A 93 5.53 0.69 3.49
C MET A 93 4.88 1.38 2.28
N ILE A 94 5.55 2.38 1.66
CA ILE A 94 5.10 2.97 0.40
C ILE A 94 5.08 1.90 -0.70
N ILE A 95 6.13 1.08 -0.81
CA ILE A 95 6.20 -0.02 -1.78
C ILE A 95 5.06 -1.03 -1.56
N PHE A 96 4.77 -1.40 -0.31
CA PHE A 96 3.62 -2.25 0.00
C PHE A 96 2.28 -1.64 -0.38
N CYS A 97 2.11 -0.32 -0.20
CA CYS A 97 0.91 0.37 -0.66
C CYS A 97 0.79 0.34 -2.19
N LEU A 98 1.90 0.48 -2.92
CA LEU A 98 1.91 0.35 -4.37
C LEU A 98 1.53 -1.07 -4.80
N PHE A 99 2.03 -2.11 -4.11
CA PHE A 99 1.61 -3.49 -4.36
C PHE A 99 0.12 -3.69 -4.14
N ALA A 100 -0.42 -3.14 -3.05
CA ALA A 100 -1.84 -3.20 -2.78
C ALA A 100 -2.65 -2.49 -3.88
N LEU A 101 -2.19 -1.32 -4.33
CA LEU A 101 -2.85 -0.55 -5.39
C LEU A 101 -2.84 -1.30 -6.72
N ALA A 102 -1.71 -1.90 -7.11
CA ALA A 102 -1.67 -2.75 -8.28
C ALA A 102 -2.58 -3.98 -8.13
N GLY A 103 -2.68 -4.53 -6.92
CA GLY A 103 -3.58 -5.62 -6.59
C GLY A 103 -5.06 -5.25 -6.68
N ASP A 104 -5.41 -3.97 -6.63
CA ASP A 104 -6.79 -3.52 -6.80
C ASP A 104 -7.17 -3.40 -8.27
N ILE A 105 -6.19 -3.20 -9.14
CA ILE A 105 -6.42 -2.81 -10.54
C ILE A 105 -5.89 -3.83 -11.56
N PHE A 106 -5.23 -4.92 -11.13
CA PHE A 106 -4.59 -5.89 -12.03
C PHE A 106 -5.56 -6.54 -13.03
N TRP A 107 -6.83 -6.72 -12.63
CA TRP A 107 -7.87 -7.31 -13.47
C TRP A 107 -8.25 -6.41 -14.65
N ARG A 108 -8.03 -5.09 -14.52
CA ARG A 108 -8.36 -4.11 -15.56
C ARG A 108 -7.15 -3.67 -16.38
N PHE A 109 -5.99 -3.55 -15.73
CA PHE A 109 -4.78 -2.97 -16.32
C PHE A 109 -3.67 -4.01 -16.46
N PRO A 110 -3.27 -4.37 -17.71
CA PRO A 110 -2.22 -5.36 -17.96
C PRO A 110 -0.88 -5.00 -17.32
N TYR A 111 -0.53 -3.71 -17.26
CA TYR A 111 0.72 -3.25 -16.66
C TYR A 111 0.79 -3.51 -15.15
N ALA A 112 -0.32 -3.34 -14.43
CA ALA A 112 -0.39 -3.65 -13.01
C ALA A 112 -0.19 -5.15 -12.77
N ARG A 113 -0.82 -6.00 -13.61
CA ARG A 113 -0.60 -7.45 -13.58
C ARG A 113 0.84 -7.83 -13.89
N GLN A 114 1.47 -7.22 -14.89
CA GLN A 114 2.87 -7.48 -15.25
C GLN A 114 3.82 -7.11 -14.12
N TRP A 115 3.62 -5.96 -13.47
CA TRP A 115 4.44 -5.53 -12.36
C TRP A 115 4.33 -6.47 -11.15
N LEU A 116 3.13 -6.93 -10.82
CA LEU A 116 2.91 -7.94 -9.77
C LEU A 116 3.61 -9.27 -10.11
N VAL A 117 3.52 -9.69 -11.37
CA VAL A 117 4.19 -10.90 -11.86
C VAL A 117 5.72 -10.80 -11.75
N TRP A 118 6.30 -9.66 -12.12
CA TRP A 118 7.75 -9.43 -12.02
C TRP A 118 8.28 -9.45 -10.58
N THR A 119 7.41 -9.16 -9.62
CA THR A 119 7.74 -9.02 -8.19
C THR A 119 7.35 -10.26 -7.38
N ALA A 120 7.28 -11.42 -8.04
CA ALA A 120 7.05 -12.76 -7.49
C ALA A 120 5.59 -13.27 -7.41
N ALA A 121 4.60 -12.61 -8.02
CA ALA A 121 3.26 -13.17 -8.18
C ALA A 121 3.14 -14.11 -9.41
N LEU A 122 4.02 -15.11 -9.51
CA LEU A 122 4.11 -16.02 -10.67
C LEU A 122 2.80 -16.78 -10.97
N GLY A 123 1.95 -17.00 -9.97
CA GLY A 123 0.63 -17.63 -10.15
C GLY A 123 -0.33 -16.84 -11.04
N LEU A 124 -0.07 -15.56 -11.30
CA LEU A 124 -0.81 -14.74 -12.26
C LEU A 124 -0.36 -14.94 -13.73
N GLN A 125 0.68 -15.73 -14.00
CA GLN A 125 1.21 -15.97 -15.37
C GLN A 125 0.48 -17.08 -16.14
N THR A 126 0.02 -18.14 -15.47
CA THR A 126 -0.46 -19.36 -16.14
C THR A 126 -1.97 -19.36 -16.38
N ALA A 127 -2.35 -19.51 -17.66
CA ALA A 127 -3.73 -19.43 -18.19
C ALA A 127 -4.72 -20.46 -17.60
N ASP A 128 -4.23 -21.60 -17.11
CA ASP A 128 -5.05 -22.81 -16.99
C ASP A 128 -5.89 -22.93 -15.70
N ASP A 129 -5.61 -22.13 -14.65
CA ASP A 129 -6.43 -22.12 -13.42
C ASP A 129 -6.56 -20.71 -12.81
N LEU A 130 -6.56 -19.69 -13.68
CA LEU A 130 -6.53 -18.27 -13.31
C LEU A 130 -7.58 -17.87 -12.28
N THR A 131 -8.74 -18.52 -12.27
CA THR A 131 -9.85 -18.17 -11.38
C THR A 131 -9.53 -18.44 -9.92
N LYS A 132 -8.88 -19.57 -9.60
CA LYS A 132 -8.50 -19.86 -8.21
C LYS A 132 -7.35 -18.97 -7.75
N TYR A 133 -6.35 -18.77 -8.60
CA TYR A 133 -5.18 -17.95 -8.25
C TYR A 133 -5.52 -16.46 -8.09
N GLU A 134 -6.43 -15.90 -8.88
CA GLU A 134 -6.90 -14.53 -8.70
C GLU A 134 -7.66 -14.35 -7.39
N TYR A 135 -8.51 -15.30 -6.98
CA TYR A 135 -9.20 -15.21 -5.69
C TYR A 135 -8.23 -15.35 -4.51
N VAL A 136 -7.22 -16.22 -4.60
CA VAL A 136 -6.14 -16.30 -3.60
C VAL A 136 -5.38 -14.98 -3.54
N PHE A 137 -5.14 -14.36 -4.69
CA PHE A 137 -4.47 -13.07 -4.77
C PHE A 137 -5.30 -11.94 -4.16
N LEU A 138 -6.63 -11.92 -4.36
CA LEU A 138 -7.53 -10.98 -3.67
C LEU A 138 -7.43 -11.12 -2.14
N TRP A 139 -7.39 -12.35 -1.63
CA TRP A 139 -7.20 -12.60 -0.20
C TRP A 139 -5.84 -12.10 0.29
N ALA A 140 -4.76 -12.41 -0.45
CA ALA A 140 -3.42 -11.94 -0.12
C ALA A 140 -3.35 -10.40 -0.11
N ASN A 141 -4.00 -9.73 -1.07
CA ASN A 141 -4.07 -8.28 -1.13
C ASN A 141 -4.86 -7.69 0.06
N ALA A 142 -5.98 -8.30 0.44
CA ALA A 142 -6.73 -7.89 1.62
C ALA A 142 -5.91 -8.02 2.91
N LEU A 143 -5.14 -9.11 3.06
CA LEU A 143 -4.22 -9.30 4.19
C LEU A 143 -3.07 -8.28 4.18
N LEU A 144 -2.51 -7.97 3.00
CA LEU A 144 -1.49 -6.93 2.86
C LEU A 144 -2.03 -5.56 3.32
N LYS A 145 -3.27 -5.22 2.93
CA LYS A 145 -3.92 -4.00 3.40
C LYS A 145 -4.15 -3.99 4.91
N LEU A 146 -4.52 -5.12 5.52
CA LEU A 146 -4.60 -5.22 6.98
C LEU A 146 -3.25 -4.96 7.64
N PHE A 147 -2.17 -5.54 7.11
CA PHE A 147 -0.82 -5.26 7.59
C PHE A 147 -0.47 -3.75 7.46
N ILE A 148 -0.79 -3.13 6.32
CA ILE A 148 -0.59 -1.69 6.11
C ILE A 148 -1.36 -0.86 7.13
N VAL A 149 -2.64 -1.20 7.39
CA VAL A 149 -3.47 -0.55 8.40
C VAL A 149 -2.83 -0.67 9.79
N THR A 150 -2.39 -1.87 10.18
CA THR A 150 -1.77 -2.08 11.49
C THR A 150 -0.47 -1.30 11.63
N ALA A 151 0.41 -1.34 10.62
CA ALA A 151 1.68 -0.61 10.62
C ALA A 151 1.46 0.91 10.68
N THR A 152 0.59 1.44 9.82
CA THR A 152 0.27 2.88 9.75
C THR A 152 -0.42 3.34 11.04
N GLY A 153 -1.39 2.57 11.53
CA GLY A 153 -2.10 2.83 12.77
C GLY A 153 -1.18 2.81 14.00
N SER A 154 -0.21 1.89 14.05
CA SER A 154 0.77 1.85 15.14
C SER A 154 1.61 3.11 15.21
N LYS A 155 2.04 3.64 14.04
CA LYS A 155 2.80 4.89 13.94
C LYS A 155 1.95 6.10 14.29
N ALA A 156 0.71 6.14 13.81
CA ALA A 156 -0.26 7.18 14.17
C ALA A 156 -0.55 7.21 15.68
N TRP A 157 -0.69 6.04 16.31
CA TRP A 157 -0.91 5.92 17.75
C TRP A 157 0.30 6.33 18.58
N SER A 158 1.51 5.89 18.20
CA SER A 158 2.75 6.33 18.87
C SER A 158 3.03 7.83 18.70
N GLY A 159 2.45 8.47 17.68
CA GLY A 159 2.55 9.92 17.43
C GLY A 159 1.48 10.77 18.13
N LEU A 160 0.46 10.16 18.77
CA LEU A 160 -0.52 10.85 19.62
C LEU A 160 0.11 11.20 20.97
N ASN A 161 1.10 12.10 20.94
CA ASN A 161 1.66 12.68 22.14
C ASN A 161 0.81 13.92 22.50
N PRO A 162 0.09 13.94 23.64
CA PRO A 162 -0.91 14.98 23.94
C PRO A 162 -0.34 16.40 24.13
N ASN A 163 0.99 16.56 24.15
CA ASN A 163 1.66 17.82 24.49
C ASN A 163 2.24 18.56 23.27
N HIS A 164 1.99 18.13 22.03
CA HIS A 164 2.44 18.83 20.83
C HIS A 164 1.25 19.36 20.01
N PRO A 165 0.84 20.63 20.19
CA PRO A 165 -0.34 21.22 19.55
C PRO A 165 -0.25 21.36 18.02
N ASP A 166 0.95 21.21 17.44
CA ASP A 166 1.18 21.44 16.01
C ASP A 166 1.10 20.18 15.14
N LEU A 167 0.95 19.00 15.74
CA LEU A 167 0.94 17.73 15.00
C LEU A 167 -0.44 17.44 14.40
N ARG A 168 -0.67 17.92 13.17
CA ARG A 168 -1.82 17.57 12.33
C ARG A 168 -1.67 16.20 11.62
N THR A 169 -0.45 15.68 11.53
CA THR A 169 -0.09 14.41 10.90
C THR A 169 -0.73 13.17 11.55
N PRO A 170 -0.78 13.02 12.89
CA PRO A 170 -1.38 11.85 13.54
C PRO A 170 -2.88 11.71 13.27
N THR A 171 -3.62 12.82 13.21
CA THR A 171 -5.07 12.80 12.96
C THR A 171 -5.38 12.40 11.52
N PHE A 172 -4.64 12.94 10.54
CA PHE A 172 -4.79 12.53 9.14
C PHE A 172 -4.40 11.05 8.94
N ALA A 173 -3.31 10.61 9.57
CA ALA A 173 -2.88 9.21 9.57
C ALA A 173 -3.94 8.27 10.15
N LEU A 174 -4.60 8.69 11.24
CA LEU A 174 -5.68 7.94 11.87
C LEU A 174 -6.90 7.82 10.93
N TYR A 175 -7.32 8.91 10.29
CA TYR A 175 -8.42 8.87 9.33
C TYR A 175 -8.09 8.00 8.11
N ALA A 176 -6.90 8.15 7.52
CA ALA A 176 -6.48 7.32 6.40
C ALA A 176 -6.48 5.82 6.77
N THR A 177 -6.01 5.50 7.99
CA THR A 177 -6.00 4.14 8.53
C THR A 177 -7.41 3.57 8.69
N PHE A 178 -8.35 4.34 9.27
CA PHE A 178 -9.74 3.89 9.44
C PHE A 178 -10.50 3.76 8.13
N ILE A 179 -10.30 4.69 7.19
CA ILE A 179 -10.91 4.63 5.87
C ILE A 179 -10.40 3.40 5.11
N LEU A 180 -9.09 3.13 5.17
CA LEU A 180 -8.54 1.92 4.56
C LEU A 180 -9.11 0.67 5.23
N LEU A 181 -9.10 0.59 6.57
CA LEU A 181 -9.64 -0.56 7.32
C LEU A 181 -11.10 -0.86 6.97
N GLY A 182 -11.97 0.17 7.00
CA GLY A 182 -13.38 0.03 6.68
C GLY A 182 -13.63 -0.34 5.22
N SER A 183 -12.75 0.07 4.31
CA SER A 183 -12.92 -0.20 2.88
C SER A 183 -12.46 -1.59 2.44
N ILE A 184 -11.64 -2.31 3.22
CA ILE A 184 -11.08 -3.63 2.83
C ILE A 184 -12.18 -4.63 2.45
N LEU A 185 -13.19 -4.82 3.30
CA LEU A 185 -14.24 -5.82 3.08
C LEU A 185 -15.09 -5.51 1.84
N VAL A 186 -15.45 -4.23 1.67
CA VAL A 186 -16.25 -3.79 0.53
C VAL A 186 -15.45 -3.90 -0.76
N THR A 187 -14.17 -3.51 -0.72
CA THR A 187 -13.26 -3.60 -1.88
C THR A 187 -13.07 -5.04 -2.32
N PHE A 188 -12.85 -5.96 -1.38
CA PHE A 188 -12.76 -7.39 -1.68
C PHE A 188 -14.03 -7.92 -2.38
N ALA A 189 -15.21 -7.58 -1.86
CA ALA A 189 -16.48 -8.01 -2.46
C ALA A 189 -16.70 -7.42 -3.87
N VAL A 190 -16.34 -6.15 -4.06
CA VAL A 190 -16.42 -5.45 -5.34
C VAL A 190 -15.47 -6.07 -6.37
N GLU A 191 -14.21 -6.28 -6.02
CA GLU A 191 -13.21 -6.91 -6.90
C GLU A 191 -13.60 -8.33 -7.29
N ALA A 192 -14.04 -9.14 -6.32
CA ALA A 192 -14.52 -10.50 -6.58
C ALA A 192 -15.69 -10.53 -7.59
N THR A 193 -16.57 -9.52 -7.53
CA THR A 193 -17.70 -9.35 -8.44
C THR A 193 -17.24 -8.90 -9.83
N LEU A 194 -16.35 -7.91 -9.90
CA LEU A 194 -15.82 -7.37 -11.16
C LEU A 194 -15.03 -8.42 -11.94
N ILE A 195 -14.16 -9.19 -11.27
CA ILE A 195 -13.42 -10.29 -11.89
C ILE A 195 -14.37 -11.34 -12.47
N LYS A 196 -15.38 -11.74 -11.69
CA LYS A 196 -16.39 -12.72 -12.16
C LYS A 196 -17.13 -12.23 -13.40
N TRP A 197 -17.49 -10.95 -13.45
CA TRP A 197 -18.16 -10.37 -14.61
C TRP A 197 -17.27 -10.29 -15.84
N HIS A 198 -16.01 -9.86 -15.68
CA HIS A 198 -15.07 -9.79 -16.79
C HIS A 198 -14.82 -11.18 -17.40
N LYS A 199 -14.70 -12.22 -16.57
CA LYS A 199 -14.52 -13.59 -17.06
C LYS A 199 -15.72 -14.12 -17.83
N ASN A 200 -16.93 -13.84 -17.35
CA ASN A 200 -18.13 -14.22 -18.08
C ASN A 200 -18.20 -13.57 -19.47
N GLU A 201 -17.74 -12.32 -19.59
CA GLU A 201 -17.65 -11.64 -20.91
C GLU A 201 -16.56 -12.26 -21.80
N GLU A 202 -15.38 -12.56 -21.25
CA GLU A 202 -14.29 -13.21 -21.99
C GLU A 202 -14.67 -14.60 -22.51
N TRP A 203 -15.34 -15.42 -21.68
CA TRP A 203 -15.85 -16.73 -22.11
C TRP A 203 -16.88 -16.60 -23.22
N ALA A 204 -17.87 -15.72 -23.06
CA ALA A 204 -18.88 -15.47 -24.09
C ALA A 204 -18.26 -14.99 -25.42
N ALA A 205 -17.22 -14.14 -25.36
CA ALA A 205 -16.49 -13.71 -26.54
C ALA A 205 -15.74 -14.87 -27.22
N SER A 206 -15.08 -15.73 -26.44
CA SER A 206 -14.34 -16.89 -26.97
C SER A 206 -15.25 -17.94 -27.63
N GLU A 207 -16.44 -18.17 -27.08
CA GLU A 207 -17.43 -19.07 -27.68
C GLU A 207 -18.00 -18.49 -28.98
N ALA A 208 -18.24 -17.18 -29.02
CA ALA A 208 -18.69 -16.50 -30.23
C ALA A 208 -17.64 -16.54 -31.35
N GLU A 209 -16.35 -16.45 -31.03
CA GLU A 209 -15.26 -16.62 -32.00
C GLU A 209 -15.15 -18.06 -32.51
N LYS A 210 -15.23 -19.06 -31.61
CA LYS A 210 -15.25 -20.48 -32.00
C LYS A 210 -16.44 -20.83 -32.90
N ALA A 211 -17.59 -20.20 -32.67
CA ALA A 211 -18.77 -20.36 -33.51
C ALA A 211 -18.61 -19.71 -34.90
N LYS A 212 -17.83 -18.61 -35.00
CA LYS A 212 -17.52 -17.95 -36.28
C LYS A 212 -16.46 -18.69 -37.09
N GLY A 213 -15.47 -19.31 -36.45
CA GLY A 213 -14.43 -20.10 -37.11
C GLY A 213 -14.89 -21.49 -37.60
N LYS A 214 -16.14 -21.88 -37.33
CA LYS A 214 -16.76 -23.13 -37.82
C LYS A 214 -17.71 -22.93 -39.01
N LYS A 215 -17.78 -21.73 -39.59
CA LYS A 215 -18.49 -21.43 -40.84
C LYS A 215 -17.50 -21.36 -41.99
#